data_AF-A0A183ULI3-F1
#
_entry.id   AF-A0A183ULI3-F1
#
_cell.length_a   1.000
_cell.length_b   1.000
_cell.length_c   1.000
_cell.angle_alpha   90.00
_cell.angle_beta   90.00
_cell.angle_gamma   90.00
#
_symmetry.space_group_name_H-M   'P 1'
#
loop_
_entity.id
_entity.type
_entity.pdbx_description
1 polymer ?
#
loop_
_entity_poly.entity_id
_entity_poly.type
_entity_poly.pdbx_seq_one_letter_code
_entity_poly.pdbx_strand_id
1 'polypeptide(L)'
;MVQLTRESLTYENHSERFIINEHDVGENCFHRQYFNLYRARINIMRPRIIEAAKERAGGEVKPCRLTKATKGSSSFVIGVVEKRVKLRPSVLHDLAEEQFILPQPVEEDRLVTDEDYLEFEDEDQIVRLTGVNMDDVATGCVIGLRGTPLKDDIFQVDEIIWPKLAIQPSFPSLSSDKYIMFVSGLAFSGESEKEAERLLSLDLLQKWVGGQLPVSVKERNLVGNIVRLVVAGESVAITDQGREFTTAARYLIRNEECPNVECAAHMDKFLSKVSSMLEVDVMPGLGDPATHLMPQQPIHRAVFPNASYHGKMLNLVTNPYHFSLQGLHIMGTSGSNLSDLKRFSKEASSTDLLERTLLWQHLAPTVPDTVDGFPFMDRDPLVIEEVFPHILFAANQNFAESAVREFEGGRRTLLLSIPSFVKTKSAVLVNLRTLEVIEQNFTFDEELIS
;
A
#
# COMPACT_ATOMS: atom_id res chain seq x y z
N MET A 1 17.00 32.36 15.14
CA MET A 1 16.62 31.16 14.36
C MET A 1 17.19 31.34 12.96
N VAL A 2 17.92 30.36 12.44
CA VAL A 2 18.38 30.38 11.04
C VAL A 2 17.25 29.81 10.21
N GLN A 3 16.63 30.62 9.35
CA GLN A 3 15.62 30.14 8.41
C GLN A 3 16.32 29.22 7.40
N LEU A 4 15.96 27.94 7.38
CA LEU A 4 16.47 27.00 6.40
C LEU A 4 15.96 27.40 5.01
N THR A 5 16.88 27.59 4.06
CA THR A 5 16.52 27.76 2.65
C THR A 5 16.62 26.41 1.98
N ARG A 6 15.50 25.90 1.47
CA ARG A 6 15.39 24.58 0.83
C ARG A 6 15.27 24.76 -0.68
N GLU A 7 15.93 23.90 -1.44
CA GLU A 7 15.73 23.82 -2.89
C GLU A 7 14.51 22.96 -3.19
N SER A 8 13.66 23.43 -4.11
CA SER A 8 12.55 22.64 -4.64
C SER A 8 13.01 21.78 -5.82
N LEU A 9 12.50 20.55 -5.91
CA LEU A 9 12.66 19.70 -7.07
C LEU A 9 11.44 19.78 -7.99
N THR A 10 11.62 19.52 -9.28
CA THR A 10 10.50 19.38 -10.22
C THR A 10 9.61 18.24 -9.75
N TYR A 11 8.36 18.56 -9.43
CA TYR A 11 7.37 17.64 -8.90
C TYR A 11 6.24 17.46 -9.90
N GLU A 12 5.85 16.21 -10.14
CA GLU A 12 4.68 15.86 -10.95
C GLU A 12 3.88 14.79 -10.23
N ASN A 13 2.58 15.00 -10.13
CA ASN A 13 1.63 14.05 -9.55
C ASN A 13 1.05 13.18 -10.67
N HIS A 14 1.20 11.86 -10.54
CA HIS A 14 0.76 10.86 -11.51
C HIS A 14 -0.42 10.02 -10.98
N SER A 15 -1.10 10.50 -9.94
CA SER A 15 -2.21 9.79 -9.28
C SER A 15 -3.57 9.92 -9.98
N GLU A 16 -3.67 10.56 -11.15
CA GLU A 16 -4.95 10.79 -11.83
C GLU A 16 -5.75 9.48 -12.03
N ARG A 17 -5.05 8.37 -12.31
CA ARG A 17 -5.68 7.05 -12.44
C ARG A 17 -6.40 6.55 -11.18
N PHE A 18 -6.00 7.01 -10.00
CA PHE A 18 -6.61 6.64 -8.71
C PHE A 18 -7.82 7.52 -8.36
N ILE A 19 -8.07 8.60 -9.11
CA ILE A 19 -9.25 9.43 -8.90
C ILE A 19 -10.47 8.70 -9.44
N ILE A 20 -11.50 8.61 -8.59
CA ILE A 20 -12.82 8.10 -8.96
C ILE A 20 -13.57 9.24 -9.64
N ASN A 21 -13.89 9.08 -10.91
CA ASN A 21 -14.52 10.11 -11.73
C ASN A 21 -16.02 9.85 -11.94
N GLU A 22 -16.71 10.76 -12.63
CA GLU A 22 -18.15 10.66 -12.89
C GLU A 22 -18.53 9.38 -13.67
N HIS A 23 -17.66 8.91 -14.57
CA HIS A 23 -17.87 7.65 -15.29
C HIS A 23 -17.85 6.45 -14.33
N ASP A 24 -16.93 6.43 -13.37
CA ASP A 24 -16.86 5.39 -12.34
C ASP A 24 -18.11 5.40 -11.45
N VAL A 25 -18.61 6.58 -11.06
CA VAL A 25 -19.75 6.78 -10.14
C VAL A 25 -21.11 6.64 -10.81
N GLY A 26 -21.17 6.42 -12.13
CA GLY A 26 -22.41 6.30 -12.91
C GLY A 26 -23.50 5.45 -12.23
N GLU A 27 -24.77 5.69 -12.58
CA GLU A 27 -25.95 5.22 -11.83
C GLU A 27 -25.80 3.81 -11.21
N ASN A 28 -26.12 3.71 -9.92
CA ASN A 28 -26.09 2.46 -9.15
C ASN A 28 -24.71 1.77 -9.08
N CYS A 29 -23.61 2.54 -9.06
CA CYS A 29 -22.26 1.97 -8.99
C CYS A 29 -22.06 0.94 -7.86
N PHE A 30 -22.65 1.16 -6.69
CA PHE A 30 -22.57 0.22 -5.56
C PHE A 30 -23.47 -1.03 -5.68
N HIS A 31 -24.30 -1.14 -6.72
CA HIS A 31 -25.04 -2.38 -7.02
C HIS A 31 -24.28 -3.31 -7.97
N ARG A 32 -23.12 -2.89 -8.47
CA ARG A 32 -22.27 -3.70 -9.36
C ARG A 32 -21.65 -4.85 -8.58
N GLN A 33 -21.53 -6.00 -9.23
CA GLN A 33 -20.77 -7.13 -8.70
C GLN A 33 -19.27 -6.99 -9.04
N TYR A 34 -18.41 -7.47 -8.15
CA TYR A 34 -16.95 -7.38 -8.26
C TYR A 34 -16.33 -8.23 -9.37
N PHE A 35 -17.06 -9.15 -10.00
CA PHE A 35 -16.52 -9.92 -11.14
C PHE A 35 -16.09 -9.00 -12.31
N ASN A 36 -16.71 -7.82 -12.45
CA ASN A 36 -16.34 -6.84 -13.46
C ASN A 36 -14.91 -6.31 -13.25
N LEU A 37 -14.52 -6.07 -12.00
CA LEU A 37 -13.16 -5.67 -11.64
C LEU A 37 -12.15 -6.77 -11.99
N TYR A 38 -12.43 -8.03 -11.62
CA TYR A 38 -11.57 -9.16 -11.99
C TYR A 38 -11.43 -9.32 -13.50
N ARG A 39 -12.53 -9.15 -14.25
CA ARG A 39 -12.49 -9.18 -15.71
C ARG A 39 -11.62 -8.07 -16.28
N ALA A 40 -11.74 -6.84 -15.77
CA ALA A 40 -10.87 -5.73 -16.17
C ALA A 40 -9.39 -6.04 -15.89
N ARG A 41 -9.09 -6.55 -14.70
CA ARG A 41 -7.73 -6.97 -14.30
C ARG A 41 -7.15 -8.04 -15.24
N ILE A 42 -7.93 -9.09 -15.54
CA ILE A 42 -7.50 -10.15 -16.46
C ILE A 42 -7.24 -9.59 -17.86
N ASN A 43 -8.11 -8.71 -18.36
CA ASN A 43 -7.95 -8.11 -19.69
C ASN A 43 -6.64 -7.31 -19.82
N ILE A 44 -6.22 -6.63 -18.76
CA ILE A 44 -4.96 -5.88 -18.70
C ILE A 44 -3.75 -6.84 -18.59
N MET A 45 -3.83 -7.85 -17.73
CA MET A 45 -2.71 -8.73 -17.41
C MET A 45 -2.44 -9.80 -18.47
N ARG A 46 -3.48 -10.36 -19.08
CA ARG A 46 -3.40 -11.46 -20.05
C ARG A 46 -2.42 -11.20 -21.20
N PRO A 47 -2.46 -10.06 -21.93
CA PRO A 47 -1.50 -9.81 -23.02
C PRO A 47 -0.05 -9.77 -22.51
N ARG A 48 0.18 -9.19 -21.33
CA ARG A 48 1.51 -9.06 -20.70
C ARG A 48 2.08 -10.41 -20.27
N ILE A 49 1.24 -11.32 -19.80
CA ILE A 49 1.61 -12.69 -19.44
C ILE A 49 1.94 -13.51 -20.71
N ILE A 50 1.15 -13.36 -21.77
CA ILE A 50 1.42 -14.03 -23.06
C ILE A 50 2.76 -13.54 -23.64
N GLU A 51 3.03 -12.24 -23.57
CA GLU A 51 4.29 -11.66 -24.04
C GLU A 51 5.49 -12.21 -23.25
N ALA A 52 5.42 -12.24 -21.91
CA ALA A 52 6.45 -12.84 -21.07
C ALA A 52 6.65 -14.33 -21.39
N ALA A 53 5.57 -15.08 -21.63
CA ALA A 53 5.66 -16.49 -22.04
C ALA A 53 6.35 -16.67 -23.39
N LYS A 54 6.09 -15.78 -24.36
CA LYS A 54 6.73 -15.80 -25.69
C LYS A 54 8.23 -15.54 -25.60
N GLU A 55 8.64 -14.56 -24.81
CA GLU A 55 10.05 -14.22 -24.59
C GLU A 55 10.81 -15.40 -23.95
N ARG A 56 10.22 -16.05 -22.94
CA ARG A 56 10.82 -17.23 -22.28
C ARG A 56 10.88 -18.47 -23.18
N ALA A 57 9.85 -18.72 -23.97
CA ALA A 57 9.78 -19.91 -24.84
C ALA A 57 10.57 -19.76 -26.16
N GLY A 58 10.97 -18.53 -26.53
CA GLY A 58 11.62 -18.25 -27.81
C GLY A 58 10.71 -18.46 -29.03
N GLY A 59 9.39 -18.39 -28.84
CA GLY A 59 8.40 -18.69 -29.89
C GLY A 59 6.97 -18.37 -29.49
N GLU A 60 6.02 -18.57 -30.42
CA GLU A 60 4.59 -18.35 -30.15
C GLU A 60 4.07 -19.36 -29.11
N VAL A 61 3.55 -18.84 -28.00
CA VAL A 61 2.82 -19.62 -26.99
C VAL A 61 1.37 -19.15 -26.97
N LYS A 62 0.43 -20.10 -27.05
CA LYS A 62 -1.00 -19.81 -26.94
C LYS A 62 -1.54 -20.40 -25.64
N PRO A 63 -2.18 -19.59 -24.77
CA PRO A 63 -2.83 -20.13 -23.59
C PRO A 63 -4.03 -20.97 -24.01
N CYS A 64 -4.22 -22.10 -23.35
CA CYS A 64 -5.46 -22.87 -23.42
C CYS A 64 -6.32 -22.59 -22.20
N ARG A 65 -7.60 -22.99 -22.28
CA ARG A 65 -8.47 -23.05 -21.11
C ARG A 65 -8.16 -24.33 -20.34
N LEU A 66 -8.38 -24.32 -19.03
CA LEU A 66 -8.21 -25.50 -18.18
C LEU A 66 -9.05 -26.68 -18.67
N THR A 67 -10.28 -26.43 -19.17
CA THR A 67 -11.16 -27.45 -19.78
C THR A 67 -10.54 -28.17 -20.99
N LYS A 68 -9.55 -27.55 -21.65
CA LYS A 68 -8.84 -28.09 -22.82
C LYS A 68 -7.45 -28.64 -22.47
N ALA A 69 -7.02 -28.54 -21.22
CA ALA A 69 -5.74 -29.08 -20.78
C ALA A 69 -5.81 -30.62 -20.80
N THR A 70 -4.89 -31.25 -21.55
CA THR A 70 -4.90 -32.71 -21.70
C THR A 70 -4.10 -33.38 -20.58
N LYS A 71 -4.66 -34.42 -19.97
CA LYS A 71 -3.98 -35.21 -18.94
C LYS A 71 -2.66 -35.77 -19.47
N GLY A 72 -1.57 -35.50 -18.75
CA GLY A 72 -0.22 -35.97 -19.09
C GLY A 72 0.57 -35.10 -20.07
N SER A 73 0.02 -33.97 -20.54
CA SER A 73 0.77 -32.99 -21.34
C SER A 73 0.83 -31.63 -20.66
N SER A 74 2.01 -31.01 -20.69
CA SER A 74 2.20 -29.65 -20.18
C SER A 74 1.34 -28.66 -20.97
N SER A 75 0.58 -27.85 -20.25
CA SER A 75 -0.38 -26.86 -20.75
C SER A 75 -0.02 -25.49 -20.19
N PHE A 76 -0.26 -24.44 -20.98
CA PHE A 76 -0.11 -23.05 -20.54
C PHE A 76 -1.49 -22.43 -20.33
N VAL A 77 -1.80 -22.02 -19.11
CA VAL A 77 -3.09 -21.47 -18.70
C VAL A 77 -2.90 -20.10 -18.04
N ILE A 78 -3.92 -19.24 -18.10
CA ILE A 78 -3.91 -17.90 -17.48
C ILE A 78 -5.21 -17.72 -16.72
N GLY A 79 -5.10 -17.26 -15.48
CA GLY A 79 -6.22 -17.20 -14.54
C GLY A 79 -5.84 -16.46 -13.27
N VAL A 80 -6.76 -16.50 -12.31
CA VAL A 80 -6.66 -15.82 -11.01
C VAL A 80 -6.33 -16.84 -9.93
N VAL A 81 -5.42 -16.49 -9.02
CA VAL A 81 -5.14 -17.29 -7.83
C VAL A 81 -6.09 -16.91 -6.71
N GLU A 82 -6.61 -17.91 -5.99
CA GLU A 82 -7.31 -17.72 -4.73
C GLU A 82 -6.64 -18.53 -3.62
N LYS A 83 -6.34 -17.91 -2.48
CA LYS A 83 -5.89 -18.62 -1.27
C LYS A 83 -7.11 -19.08 -0.47
N ARG A 84 -7.24 -20.40 -0.29
CA ARG A 84 -8.21 -20.98 0.63
C ARG A 84 -7.55 -21.13 1.99
N VAL A 85 -7.82 -20.15 2.86
CA VAL A 85 -7.28 -20.05 4.21
C VAL A 85 -8.39 -20.30 5.23
N LYS A 86 -8.21 -21.32 6.07
CA LYS A 86 -9.22 -21.79 7.02
C LYS A 86 -9.55 -20.76 8.10
N LEU A 87 -8.55 -20.02 8.57
CA LEU A 87 -8.70 -18.99 9.60
C LEU A 87 -9.15 -17.63 9.03
N ARG A 88 -9.45 -17.55 7.72
CA ARG A 88 -9.97 -16.33 7.12
C ARG A 88 -11.34 -15.99 7.74
N PRO A 89 -11.52 -14.76 8.28
CA PRO A 89 -12.82 -14.31 8.77
C PRO A 89 -13.90 -14.40 7.70
N SER A 90 -15.11 -14.79 8.11
CA SER A 90 -16.23 -15.00 7.20
C SER A 90 -17.45 -14.27 7.73
N VAL A 91 -17.88 -13.24 6.99
CA VAL A 91 -19.07 -12.45 7.34
C VAL A 91 -20.30 -13.34 7.53
N LEU A 92 -20.45 -14.41 6.74
CA LEU A 92 -21.57 -15.34 6.88
C LEU A 92 -21.48 -16.19 8.15
N HIS A 93 -20.25 -16.55 8.57
CA HIS A 93 -20.04 -17.26 9.82
C HIS A 93 -20.32 -16.31 10.99
N ASP A 94 -19.79 -15.09 10.95
CA ASP A 94 -20.01 -14.06 11.97
C ASP A 94 -21.51 -13.76 12.13
N LEU A 95 -22.24 -13.56 11.04
CA LEU A 95 -23.70 -13.36 11.06
C LEU A 95 -24.47 -14.58 11.59
N ALA A 96 -23.96 -15.79 11.40
CA ALA A 96 -24.56 -17.00 11.96
C ALA A 96 -24.26 -17.15 13.46
N GLU A 97 -23.08 -16.73 13.91
CA GLU A 97 -22.63 -16.72 15.30
C GLU A 97 -23.17 -15.55 16.11
N GLU A 98 -23.64 -14.47 15.48
CA GLU A 98 -24.39 -13.39 16.14
C GLU A 98 -25.67 -13.89 16.85
N GLN A 99 -26.16 -15.09 16.55
CA GLN A 99 -27.21 -15.74 17.35
C GLN A 99 -26.69 -16.37 18.66
N PHE A 100 -25.38 -16.58 18.83
CA PHE A 100 -24.80 -17.36 19.93
C PHE A 100 -23.41 -16.98 20.47
N ILE A 101 -22.85 -15.78 20.21
CA ILE A 101 -21.72 -15.07 20.89
C ILE A 101 -20.93 -14.34 19.79
N LEU A 102 -20.63 -13.05 20.00
CA LEU A 102 -19.76 -12.28 19.09
C LEU A 102 -18.40 -12.99 18.95
N PRO A 103 -17.95 -13.35 17.72
CA PRO A 103 -16.63 -13.92 17.55
C PRO A 103 -15.58 -12.92 18.07
N GLN A 104 -14.61 -13.42 18.84
CA GLN A 104 -13.47 -12.61 19.26
C GLN A 104 -12.66 -12.22 18.01
N PRO A 105 -12.22 -10.96 17.88
CA PRO A 105 -11.37 -10.57 16.76
C PRO A 105 -10.11 -11.43 16.77
N VAL A 106 -9.87 -12.13 15.67
CA VAL A 106 -8.64 -12.90 15.49
C VAL A 106 -7.50 -11.90 15.30
N GLU A 107 -6.87 -11.49 16.40
CA GLU A 107 -5.64 -10.70 16.45
C GLU A 107 -4.42 -11.55 16.09
N GLU A 108 -4.52 -12.43 15.09
CA GLU A 108 -3.35 -13.16 14.61
C GLU A 108 -2.65 -12.35 13.52
N ASP A 109 -1.37 -12.06 13.74
CA ASP A 109 -0.49 -11.44 12.75
C ASP A 109 -0.38 -12.27 11.46
N ARG A 110 -0.68 -13.58 11.53
CA ARG A 110 -0.66 -14.55 10.42
C ARG A 110 -1.82 -15.55 10.55
N LEU A 111 -2.58 -15.71 9.47
CA LEU A 111 -3.75 -16.59 9.38
C LEU A 111 -3.45 -17.92 8.66
N VAL A 112 -2.28 -18.04 8.04
CA VAL A 112 -1.94 -19.20 7.20
C VAL A 112 -1.44 -20.36 8.06
N THR A 113 -1.98 -21.54 7.81
CA THR A 113 -1.67 -22.82 8.45
C THR A 113 -1.17 -23.84 7.42
N ASP A 114 -0.82 -25.04 7.86
CA ASP A 114 -0.41 -26.14 6.97
C ASP A 114 -1.58 -26.87 6.28
N GLU A 115 -2.82 -26.60 6.71
CA GLU A 115 -4.04 -27.16 6.08
C GLU A 115 -4.50 -26.37 4.84
N ASP A 116 -3.99 -25.15 4.68
CA ASP A 116 -4.42 -24.23 3.64
C ASP A 116 -3.86 -24.61 2.27
N TYR A 117 -4.55 -24.14 1.22
CA TYR A 117 -4.18 -24.46 -0.16
C TYR A 117 -4.53 -23.36 -1.14
N LEU A 118 -4.01 -23.52 -2.35
CA LEU A 118 -4.19 -22.60 -3.45
C LEU A 118 -5.19 -23.16 -4.45
N GLU A 119 -6.10 -22.31 -4.89
CA GLU A 119 -6.96 -22.54 -6.04
C GLU A 119 -6.56 -21.60 -7.17
N PHE A 120 -6.89 -22.03 -8.39
CA PHE A 120 -6.67 -21.27 -9.60
C PHE A 120 -7.93 -21.33 -10.46
N GLU A 121 -8.44 -20.16 -10.78
CA GLU A 121 -9.68 -19.96 -11.53
C GLU A 121 -9.36 -19.42 -12.93
N ASP A 122 -9.84 -20.11 -13.96
CA ASP A 122 -9.97 -19.54 -15.30
C ASP A 122 -11.43 -19.14 -15.59
N GLU A 123 -11.78 -18.85 -16.84
CA GLU A 123 -13.16 -18.45 -17.19
C GLU A 123 -14.20 -19.58 -17.02
N ASP A 124 -13.79 -20.84 -16.99
CA ASP A 124 -14.68 -21.99 -17.08
C ASP A 124 -14.64 -22.90 -15.83
N GLN A 125 -13.51 -22.97 -15.12
CA GLN A 125 -13.33 -23.90 -13.99
C GLN A 125 -12.30 -23.43 -12.96
N ILE A 126 -12.39 -24.06 -11.79
CA ILE A 126 -11.46 -23.90 -10.66
C ILE A 126 -10.71 -25.21 -10.45
N VAL A 127 -9.40 -25.12 -10.21
CA VAL A 127 -8.54 -26.27 -9.88
C VAL A 127 -7.68 -25.97 -8.66
N ARG A 128 -7.31 -27.00 -7.91
CA ARG A 128 -6.34 -26.88 -6.82
C ARG A 128 -4.92 -26.90 -7.36
N LEU A 129 -4.04 -26.03 -6.88
CA LEU A 129 -2.65 -25.99 -7.29
C LEU A 129 -1.75 -26.83 -6.38
N THR A 130 -0.76 -27.48 -6.99
CA THR A 130 0.39 -28.10 -6.29
C THR A 130 1.70 -27.65 -6.94
N GLY A 131 2.78 -27.59 -6.16
CA GLY A 131 4.09 -27.12 -6.64
C GLY A 131 4.30 -25.60 -6.59
N VAL A 132 3.40 -24.85 -5.94
CA VAL A 132 3.51 -23.40 -5.73
C VAL A 132 3.59 -23.11 -4.23
N ASN A 133 4.54 -22.26 -3.82
CA ASN A 133 4.58 -21.78 -2.45
C ASN A 133 3.48 -20.73 -2.23
N MET A 134 2.73 -20.85 -1.13
CA MET A 134 1.69 -19.89 -0.77
C MET A 134 2.22 -18.46 -0.65
N ASP A 135 3.49 -18.30 -0.29
CA ASP A 135 4.11 -16.99 -0.15
C ASP A 135 4.37 -16.32 -1.51
N ASP A 136 4.59 -17.08 -2.58
CA ASP A 136 4.93 -16.51 -3.91
C ASP A 136 3.76 -15.77 -4.58
N VAL A 137 2.53 -16.07 -4.18
CA VAL A 137 1.28 -15.57 -4.77
C VAL A 137 0.38 -14.95 -3.72
N ALA A 138 -0.62 -14.19 -4.16
CA ALA A 138 -1.70 -13.68 -3.32
C ALA A 138 -3.06 -13.93 -3.99
N THR A 139 -4.12 -13.93 -3.19
CA THR A 139 -5.50 -13.94 -3.71
C THR A 139 -5.68 -12.75 -4.65
N GLY A 140 -6.31 -13.00 -5.79
CA GLY A 140 -6.60 -11.99 -6.82
C GLY A 140 -5.44 -11.68 -7.77
N CYS A 141 -4.26 -12.31 -7.59
CA CYS A 141 -3.17 -12.23 -8.57
C CYS A 141 -3.56 -12.93 -9.88
N VAL A 142 -3.34 -12.26 -11.01
CA VAL A 142 -3.49 -12.85 -12.34
C VAL A 142 -2.14 -13.33 -12.83
N ILE A 143 -2.00 -14.63 -13.08
CA ILE A 143 -0.73 -15.25 -13.46
C ILE A 143 -0.90 -16.24 -14.60
N GLY A 144 0.18 -16.50 -15.33
CA GLY A 144 0.30 -17.62 -16.24
C GLY A 144 0.92 -18.82 -15.52
N LEU A 145 0.40 -20.02 -15.77
CA LEU A 145 0.95 -21.26 -15.25
C LEU A 145 1.29 -22.19 -16.40
N ARG A 146 2.49 -22.77 -16.37
CA ARG A 146 2.84 -23.94 -17.17
C ARG A 146 2.84 -25.15 -16.25
N GLY A 147 2.13 -26.19 -16.64
CA GLY A 147 1.93 -27.34 -15.77
C GLY A 147 1.07 -28.41 -16.37
N THR A 148 0.81 -29.47 -15.62
CA THR A 148 0.06 -30.63 -16.09
C THR A 148 -1.14 -30.90 -15.19
N PRO A 149 -2.36 -31.07 -15.74
CA PRO A 149 -3.51 -31.47 -14.95
C PRO A 149 -3.34 -32.93 -14.48
N LEU A 150 -3.54 -33.16 -13.18
CA LEU A 150 -3.52 -34.46 -12.53
C LEU A 150 -4.94 -35.04 -12.41
N LYS A 151 -5.16 -35.96 -11.46
CA LYS A 151 -6.49 -36.44 -11.06
C LYS A 151 -7.11 -35.47 -10.04
N ASP A 152 -8.42 -35.60 -9.81
CA ASP A 152 -9.16 -34.91 -8.74
C ASP A 152 -9.07 -33.37 -8.78
N ASP A 153 -9.13 -32.79 -9.99
CA ASP A 153 -9.09 -31.33 -10.21
C ASP A 153 -7.85 -30.62 -9.64
N ILE A 154 -6.73 -31.35 -9.59
CA ILE A 154 -5.42 -30.82 -9.19
C ILE A 154 -4.60 -30.46 -10.44
N PHE A 155 -3.96 -29.29 -10.42
CA PHE A 155 -3.02 -28.84 -11.44
C PHE A 155 -1.60 -28.73 -10.85
N GLN A 156 -0.69 -29.59 -11.33
CA GLN A 156 0.72 -29.53 -10.94
C GLN A 156 1.41 -28.44 -11.73
N VAL A 157 1.92 -27.44 -11.02
CA VAL A 157 2.65 -26.31 -11.61
C VAL A 157 4.12 -26.68 -11.76
N ASP A 158 4.63 -26.51 -12.98
CA ASP A 158 6.04 -26.63 -13.31
C ASP A 158 6.73 -25.25 -13.30
N GLU A 159 6.03 -24.21 -13.75
CA GLU A 159 6.54 -22.84 -13.84
C GLU A 159 5.42 -21.79 -13.68
N ILE A 160 5.72 -20.72 -12.94
CA ILE A 160 4.91 -19.50 -12.90
C ILE A 160 5.45 -18.47 -13.90
N ILE A 161 4.56 -17.95 -14.74
CA ILE A 161 4.82 -16.90 -15.71
C ILE A 161 4.14 -15.62 -15.22
N TRP A 162 4.96 -14.70 -14.72
CA TRP A 162 4.52 -13.38 -14.27
C TRP A 162 4.16 -12.46 -15.45
N PRO A 163 3.29 -11.46 -15.25
CA PRO A 163 3.08 -10.41 -16.25
C PRO A 163 4.38 -9.70 -16.59
N LYS A 164 4.60 -9.37 -17.87
CA LYS A 164 5.73 -8.54 -18.29
C LYS A 164 5.76 -7.23 -17.49
N LEU A 165 6.91 -6.93 -16.87
CA LEU A 165 7.09 -5.77 -16.00
C LEU A 165 6.93 -4.46 -16.78
N ALA A 166 6.28 -3.47 -16.18
CA ALA A 166 6.16 -2.11 -16.71
C ALA A 166 7.55 -1.50 -17.01
N ILE A 167 7.58 -0.44 -17.81
CA ILE A 167 8.85 0.21 -18.18
C ILE A 167 9.32 1.04 -16.97
N GLN A 168 10.57 0.86 -16.56
CA GLN A 168 11.21 1.77 -15.60
C GLN A 168 11.90 2.89 -16.38
N PRO A 169 11.55 4.17 -16.16
CA PRO A 169 12.30 5.29 -16.70
C PRO A 169 13.76 5.26 -16.23
N SER A 170 14.65 5.98 -16.92
CA SER A 170 16.05 6.06 -16.51
C SER A 170 16.18 6.73 -15.16
N PHE A 171 17.00 6.17 -14.26
CA PHE A 171 17.28 6.78 -12.98
C PHE A 171 17.91 8.18 -13.16
N PRO A 172 17.36 9.25 -12.57
CA PRO A 172 17.86 10.60 -12.81
C PRO A 172 19.19 10.86 -12.10
N SER A 173 20.02 11.68 -12.72
CA SER A 173 21.29 12.13 -12.13
C SER A 173 21.09 13.43 -11.36
N LEU A 174 21.27 13.40 -10.04
CA LEU A 174 21.24 14.57 -9.17
C LEU A 174 22.66 15.07 -8.85
N SER A 175 22.87 16.39 -8.92
CA SER A 175 24.18 17.02 -8.66
C SER A 175 24.57 17.06 -7.18
N SER A 176 23.58 17.00 -6.28
CA SER A 176 23.75 17.05 -4.83
C SER A 176 22.76 16.12 -4.15
N ASP A 177 23.05 15.75 -2.89
CA ASP A 177 22.15 14.93 -2.09
C ASP A 177 20.88 15.71 -1.77
N LYS A 178 19.74 15.07 -2.04
CA LYS A 178 18.40 15.55 -1.72
C LYS A 178 17.63 14.43 -1.06
N TYR A 179 16.85 14.79 -0.04
CA TYR A 179 16.14 13.82 0.77
C TYR A 179 14.64 14.01 0.66
N ILE A 180 13.91 12.93 0.52
CA ILE A 180 12.48 12.88 0.81
C ILE A 180 12.29 12.22 2.17
N MET A 181 11.41 12.78 3.00
CA MET A 181 11.07 12.24 4.31
C MET A 181 9.68 11.61 4.27
N PHE A 182 9.52 10.45 4.88
CA PHE A 182 8.27 9.73 5.04
C PHE A 182 7.95 9.58 6.53
N VAL A 183 6.71 9.86 6.89
CA VAL A 183 6.15 9.58 8.21
C VAL A 183 4.74 9.00 8.02
N SER A 184 4.31 8.11 8.89
CA SER A 184 2.98 7.52 8.85
C SER A 184 2.46 7.25 10.25
N GLY A 185 1.17 7.03 10.44
CA GLY A 185 0.66 6.56 11.72
C GLY A 185 0.86 7.58 12.84
N LEU A 186 0.60 8.86 12.54
CA LEU A 186 0.66 9.93 13.55
C LEU A 186 -0.43 9.72 14.62
N ALA A 187 -1.56 9.14 14.20
CA ALA A 187 -2.67 8.72 15.04
C ALA A 187 -3.04 9.76 16.11
N PHE A 188 -3.34 11.00 15.70
CA PHE A 188 -3.90 12.02 16.60
C PHE A 188 -5.22 11.49 17.19
N SER A 189 -5.30 11.45 18.52
CA SER A 189 -6.49 11.03 19.29
C SER A 189 -6.85 12.11 20.30
N GLY A 190 -8.10 12.14 20.78
CA GLY A 190 -8.54 13.06 21.85
C GLY A 190 -8.36 12.52 23.27
N GLU A 191 -7.66 11.39 23.46
CA GLU A 191 -7.52 10.70 24.76
C GLU A 191 -6.18 10.98 25.43
N SER A 192 -6.18 11.36 26.70
CA SER A 192 -5.10 12.14 27.34
C SER A 192 -3.90 11.37 27.91
N GLU A 193 -4.03 10.10 28.31
CA GLU A 193 -2.99 9.47 29.17
C GLU A 193 -1.73 9.00 28.42
N LYS A 194 -1.84 8.52 27.18
CA LYS A 194 -0.70 8.14 26.32
C LYS A 194 -0.29 9.25 25.33
N GLU A 195 -0.92 10.40 25.46
CA GLU A 195 -0.82 11.48 24.48
C GLU A 195 0.40 12.38 24.71
N ALA A 196 0.84 12.57 25.95
CA ALA A 196 1.95 13.49 26.27
C ALA A 196 3.27 13.09 25.57
N GLU A 197 3.68 11.82 25.65
CA GLU A 197 4.90 11.32 25.01
C GLU A 197 4.80 11.37 23.47
N ARG A 198 3.63 11.02 22.92
CA ARG A 198 3.35 11.11 21.49
C ARG A 198 3.45 12.56 21.01
N LEU A 199 2.79 13.50 21.69
CA LEU A 199 2.82 14.91 21.36
C LEU A 199 4.23 15.50 21.48
N LEU A 200 5.01 15.08 22.48
CA LEU A 200 6.41 15.46 22.61
C LEU A 200 7.23 14.97 21.40
N SER A 201 7.08 13.69 21.03
CA SER A 201 7.77 13.11 19.86
C SER A 201 7.39 13.84 18.56
N LEU A 202 6.12 14.20 18.40
CA LEU A 202 5.64 14.99 17.25
C LEU A 202 6.17 16.42 17.25
N ASP A 203 6.29 17.05 18.42
CA ASP A 203 6.91 18.37 18.56
C ASP A 203 8.41 18.32 18.25
N LEU A 204 9.13 17.27 18.68
CA LEU A 204 10.53 17.03 18.31
C LEU A 204 10.68 16.84 16.80
N LEU A 205 9.84 16.01 16.17
CA LEU A 205 9.79 15.84 14.72
C LEU A 205 9.62 17.19 14.02
N GLN A 206 8.62 17.97 14.41
CA GLN A 206 8.32 19.27 13.82
C GLN A 206 9.49 20.26 13.99
N LYS A 207 10.09 20.33 15.19
CA LYS A 207 11.24 21.21 15.47
C LYS A 207 12.49 20.76 14.72
N TRP A 208 12.71 19.45 14.58
CA TRP A 208 13.83 18.88 13.85
C TRP A 208 13.74 19.20 12.35
N VAL A 209 12.59 18.94 11.74
CA VAL A 209 12.31 19.28 10.34
C VAL A 209 12.40 20.80 10.12
N GLY A 210 11.99 21.61 11.10
CA GLY A 210 12.14 23.06 11.08
C GLY A 210 13.57 23.58 11.27
N GLY A 211 14.56 22.73 11.56
CA GLY A 211 15.93 23.13 11.87
C GLY A 211 16.06 23.93 13.17
N GLN A 212 15.12 23.76 14.09
CA GLN A 212 15.05 24.49 15.36
C GLN A 212 15.79 23.79 16.50
N LEU A 213 16.11 22.51 16.34
CA LEU A 213 16.87 21.74 17.32
C LEU A 213 18.39 21.98 17.15
N PRO A 214 19.16 21.98 18.25
CA PRO A 214 20.61 22.02 18.19
C PRO A 214 21.14 20.69 17.64
N VAL A 215 21.54 20.69 16.37
CA VAL A 215 22.02 19.51 15.64
C VAL A 215 23.46 19.68 15.17
N SER A 216 24.13 18.56 14.91
CA SER A 216 25.47 18.55 14.32
C SER A 216 25.50 19.23 12.94
N VAL A 217 26.67 19.66 12.45
CA VAL A 217 26.78 20.27 11.11
C VAL A 217 26.32 19.30 10.01
N LYS A 218 26.63 18.00 10.15
CA LYS A 218 26.21 16.96 9.21
C LYS A 218 24.69 16.84 9.16
N GLU A 219 24.05 16.78 10.33
CA GLU A 219 22.60 16.67 10.46
C GLU A 219 21.89 17.94 10.00
N ARG A 220 22.44 19.13 10.27
CA ARG A 220 21.94 20.39 9.71
C ARG A 220 21.93 20.38 8.18
N ASN A 221 22.99 19.86 7.56
CA ASN A 221 23.08 19.74 6.10
C ASN A 221 22.05 18.74 5.55
N LEU A 222 21.83 17.62 6.26
CA LEU A 222 20.80 16.65 5.90
C LEU A 222 19.41 17.29 6.00
N VAL A 223 19.07 17.91 7.14
CA VAL A 223 17.79 18.57 7.36
C VAL A 223 17.57 19.66 6.32
N GLY A 224 18.56 20.48 5.99
CA GLY A 224 18.46 21.53 4.97
C GLY A 224 18.24 21.01 3.53
N ASN A 225 18.59 19.76 3.25
CA ASN A 225 18.41 19.11 1.94
C ASN A 225 17.15 18.24 1.84
N ILE A 226 16.28 18.23 2.87
CA ILE A 226 14.95 17.61 2.75
C ILE A 226 14.09 18.48 1.82
N VAL A 227 13.61 17.91 0.73
CA VAL A 227 12.84 18.65 -0.28
C VAL A 227 11.34 18.54 -0.08
N ARG A 228 10.89 17.44 0.55
CA ARG A 228 9.47 17.11 0.71
C ARG A 228 9.25 16.16 1.87
N LEU A 229 8.13 16.34 2.57
CA LEU A 229 7.60 15.39 3.56
C LEU A 229 6.36 14.70 3.00
N VAL A 230 6.30 13.38 3.10
CA VAL A 230 5.10 12.59 2.82
C VAL A 230 4.55 12.05 4.13
N VAL A 231 3.31 12.45 4.46
CA VAL A 231 2.51 11.91 5.57
C VAL A 231 1.61 10.82 5.00
N ALA A 232 1.99 9.56 5.19
CA ALA A 232 1.42 8.40 4.52
C ALA A 232 0.33 7.69 5.35
N GLY A 233 -0.83 8.35 5.52
CA GLY A 233 -2.03 7.78 6.12
C GLY A 233 -1.97 7.48 7.62
N GLU A 234 -3.13 7.13 8.17
CA GLU A 234 -3.36 6.89 9.62
C GLU A 234 -2.95 8.11 10.45
N SER A 235 -3.33 9.29 9.97
CA SER A 235 -3.03 10.54 10.66
C SER A 235 -3.96 10.74 11.85
N VAL A 236 -5.22 10.33 11.74
CA VAL A 236 -6.21 10.30 12.83
C VAL A 236 -6.30 8.88 13.40
N ALA A 237 -6.31 8.78 14.74
CA ALA A 237 -6.44 7.50 15.42
C ALA A 237 -7.84 6.91 15.19
N ILE A 238 -7.88 5.60 14.94
CA ILE A 238 -9.12 4.82 14.99
C ILE A 238 -9.42 4.56 16.47
N THR A 239 -10.54 5.12 16.98
CA THR A 239 -11.00 4.88 18.36
C THR A 239 -11.34 3.40 18.57
N ASP A 240 -11.42 2.91 19.82
CA ASP A 240 -11.78 1.50 20.07
C ASP A 240 -13.17 1.14 19.52
N GLN A 241 -14.10 2.08 19.51
CA GLN A 241 -15.36 1.95 18.78
C GLN A 241 -15.12 1.88 17.25
N GLY A 242 -14.22 2.72 16.72
CA GLY A 242 -13.64 2.65 15.37
C GLY A 242 -13.17 1.26 14.95
N ARG A 243 -12.55 0.51 15.87
CA ARG A 243 -12.05 -0.85 15.65
C ARG A 243 -13.18 -1.87 15.55
N GLU A 244 -14.23 -1.76 16.37
CA GLU A 244 -15.46 -2.54 16.19
C GLU A 244 -16.11 -2.21 14.84
N PHE A 245 -16.13 -0.94 14.42
CA PHE A 245 -16.62 -0.51 13.12
C PHE A 245 -15.80 -1.04 11.93
N THR A 246 -14.49 -1.27 12.05
CA THR A 246 -13.67 -1.86 10.97
C THR A 246 -13.85 -3.37 10.83
N THR A 247 -14.37 -4.05 11.86
CA THR A 247 -14.44 -5.51 11.92
C THR A 247 -15.86 -6.04 11.66
N ALA A 248 -16.90 -5.24 11.93
CA ALA A 248 -18.31 -5.61 11.69
C ALA A 248 -18.94 -4.87 10.49
N ALA A 249 -19.91 -5.51 9.82
CA ALA A 249 -20.64 -4.96 8.68
C ALA A 249 -21.41 -3.68 9.05
N ARG A 250 -20.89 -2.52 8.63
CA ARG A 250 -21.36 -1.17 9.01
C ARG A 250 -22.80 -0.79 8.62
N TYR A 251 -23.58 -1.65 7.94
CA TYR A 251 -25.00 -1.36 7.67
C TYR A 251 -25.87 -1.36 8.94
N LEU A 252 -25.35 -1.81 10.08
CA LEU A 252 -26.11 -2.04 11.31
C LEU A 252 -26.21 -0.84 12.27
N ILE A 253 -25.41 0.23 12.14
CA ILE A 253 -25.33 1.24 13.21
C ILE A 253 -25.55 2.66 12.68
N ARG A 254 -26.56 3.34 13.25
CA ARG A 254 -27.07 4.67 12.89
C ARG A 254 -26.78 5.66 14.03
N ASN A 255 -26.21 6.82 13.68
CA ASN A 255 -26.16 8.08 14.44
C ASN A 255 -25.42 8.11 15.79
N GLU A 256 -24.11 8.42 15.77
CA GLU A 256 -23.39 9.04 16.90
C GLU A 256 -22.40 10.12 16.42
N GLU A 257 -22.09 11.10 17.28
CA GLU A 257 -21.21 12.24 17.00
C GLU A 257 -19.75 11.77 16.81
N CYS A 258 -19.11 12.17 15.71
CA CYS A 258 -17.77 11.70 15.33
C CYS A 258 -16.66 12.26 16.25
N PRO A 259 -15.88 11.41 16.95
CA PRO A 259 -14.69 11.81 17.73
C PRO A 259 -13.57 12.48 16.90
N ASN A 260 -13.69 12.47 15.57
CA ASN A 260 -12.64 12.85 14.63
C ASN A 260 -12.43 14.37 14.50
N VAL A 261 -13.35 15.23 14.98
CA VAL A 261 -13.26 16.68 14.73
C VAL A 261 -12.09 17.33 15.47
N GLU A 262 -11.91 17.01 16.76
CA GLU A 262 -10.77 17.52 17.54
C GLU A 262 -9.44 16.96 17.00
N CYS A 263 -9.41 15.67 16.66
CA CYS A 263 -8.25 15.02 16.07
C CYS A 263 -7.84 15.69 14.75
N ALA A 264 -8.81 16.01 13.87
CA ALA A 264 -8.57 16.74 12.64
C ALA A 264 -8.01 18.16 12.90
N ALA A 265 -8.46 18.84 13.96
CA ALA A 265 -7.92 20.14 14.35
C ALA A 265 -6.47 20.08 14.85
N HIS A 266 -6.09 19.02 15.58
CA HIS A 266 -4.70 18.79 15.98
C HIS A 266 -3.80 18.49 14.77
N MET A 267 -4.28 17.66 13.85
CA MET A 267 -3.62 17.38 12.58
C MET A 267 -3.45 18.66 11.75
N ASP A 268 -4.48 19.49 11.62
CA ASP A 268 -4.43 20.78 10.91
C ASP A 268 -3.36 21.72 11.50
N LYS A 269 -3.25 21.82 12.83
CA LYS A 269 -2.21 22.61 13.50
C LYS A 269 -0.80 22.09 13.19
N PHE A 270 -0.60 20.78 13.23
CA PHE A 270 0.68 20.16 12.89
C PHE A 270 1.05 20.41 11.43
N LEU A 271 0.13 20.10 10.51
CA LEU A 271 0.33 20.28 9.08
C LEU A 271 0.56 21.74 8.71
N SER A 272 -0.16 22.69 9.33
CA SER A 272 0.05 24.12 9.08
C SER A 272 1.45 24.57 9.46
N LYS A 273 1.98 24.07 10.59
CA LYS A 273 3.37 24.39 11.00
C LYS A 273 4.38 23.80 10.04
N VAL A 274 4.25 22.52 9.66
CA VAL A 274 5.22 21.88 8.75
C VAL A 274 5.13 22.44 7.33
N SER A 275 3.93 22.69 6.82
CA SER A 275 3.69 23.28 5.49
C SER A 275 4.21 24.72 5.37
N SER A 276 4.45 25.40 6.50
CA SER A 276 5.13 26.71 6.51
C SER A 276 6.65 26.60 6.28
N MET A 277 7.21 25.39 6.37
CA MET A 277 8.66 25.14 6.36
C MET A 277 9.13 24.37 5.11
N LEU A 278 8.31 23.47 4.56
CA LEU A 278 8.58 22.72 3.33
C LEU A 278 7.28 22.20 2.69
N GLU A 279 7.42 21.62 1.49
CA GLU A 279 6.31 20.95 0.80
C GLU A 279 5.91 19.65 1.51
N VAL A 280 4.61 19.48 1.73
CA VAL A 280 4.00 18.35 2.43
C VAL A 280 2.93 17.70 1.57
N ASP A 281 3.05 16.39 1.40
CA ASP A 281 2.04 15.55 0.75
C ASP A 281 1.36 14.69 1.81
N VAL A 282 0.03 14.71 1.85
CA VAL A 282 -0.77 13.96 2.83
C VAL A 282 -1.63 12.95 2.09
N MET A 283 -1.35 11.67 2.35
CA MET A 283 -2.17 10.55 1.89
C MET A 283 -3.20 10.19 2.96
N PRO A 284 -4.43 9.84 2.58
CA PRO A 284 -5.41 9.28 3.52
C PRO A 284 -5.05 7.83 3.90
N GLY A 285 -5.38 7.43 5.12
CA GLY A 285 -5.45 6.04 5.57
C GLY A 285 -6.86 5.67 6.05
N LEU A 286 -7.00 4.53 6.73
CA LEU A 286 -8.31 4.01 7.16
C LEU A 286 -9.01 4.88 8.22
N GLY A 287 -8.26 5.51 9.12
CA GLY A 287 -8.80 6.37 10.19
C GLY A 287 -9.03 7.82 9.76
N ASP A 288 -8.57 8.21 8.57
CA ASP A 288 -8.61 9.60 8.12
C ASP A 288 -9.98 9.96 7.51
N PRO A 289 -10.37 11.25 7.51
CA PRO A 289 -11.66 11.71 6.96
C PRO A 289 -11.65 11.70 5.41
N ALA A 290 -11.58 10.51 4.83
CA ALA A 290 -11.57 10.21 3.40
C ALA A 290 -12.47 9.01 3.09
N THR A 291 -12.54 8.62 1.81
CA THR A 291 -13.23 7.37 1.43
C THR A 291 -12.48 6.17 1.98
N HIS A 292 -13.21 5.13 2.40
CA HIS A 292 -12.61 3.93 2.99
C HIS A 292 -12.18 2.91 1.93
N LEU A 293 -12.93 2.81 0.83
CA LEU A 293 -12.66 1.89 -0.27
C LEU A 293 -11.40 2.30 -1.04
N MET A 294 -10.62 1.31 -1.48
CA MET A 294 -9.48 1.54 -2.37
C MET A 294 -9.96 1.79 -3.82
N PRO A 295 -9.42 2.78 -4.54
CA PRO A 295 -8.48 3.81 -4.07
C PRO A 295 -9.15 4.89 -3.22
N GLN A 296 -8.52 5.27 -2.12
CA GLN A 296 -9.00 6.34 -1.25
C GLN A 296 -8.75 7.71 -1.90
N GLN A 297 -9.80 8.52 -1.95
CA GLN A 297 -9.78 9.86 -2.53
C GLN A 297 -9.10 10.87 -1.60
N PRO A 298 -8.54 11.97 -2.13
CA PRO A 298 -7.85 12.95 -1.31
C PRO A 298 -8.74 13.53 -0.21
N ILE A 299 -8.16 13.80 0.95
CA ILE A 299 -8.85 14.50 2.04
C ILE A 299 -9.28 15.89 1.53
N HIS A 300 -10.52 16.29 1.81
CA HIS A 300 -11.02 17.58 1.37
C HIS A 300 -10.31 18.73 2.13
N ARG A 301 -9.89 19.79 1.42
CA ARG A 301 -9.16 20.93 2.03
C ARG A 301 -9.88 21.59 3.19
N ALA A 302 -11.21 21.55 3.21
CA ALA A 302 -12.01 22.10 4.32
C ALA A 302 -11.76 21.41 5.68
N VAL A 303 -11.20 20.19 5.67
CA VAL A 303 -10.79 19.50 6.90
C VAL A 303 -9.59 20.20 7.56
N PHE A 304 -8.72 20.84 6.76
CA PHE A 304 -7.49 21.47 7.22
C PHE A 304 -7.45 22.96 6.86
N PRO A 305 -8.26 23.81 7.52
CA PRO A 305 -8.34 25.23 7.18
C PRO A 305 -7.01 25.99 7.39
N ASN A 306 -6.27 25.70 8.46
CA ASN A 306 -5.01 26.40 8.75
C ASN A 306 -3.87 25.93 7.83
N ALA A 307 -3.80 24.64 7.52
CA ALA A 307 -2.77 24.10 6.64
C ALA A 307 -3.05 24.48 5.18
N SER A 308 -4.33 24.51 4.77
CA SER A 308 -4.73 24.90 3.42
C SER A 308 -4.38 26.35 3.07
N TYR A 309 -4.17 27.22 4.05
CA TYR A 309 -3.69 28.59 3.84
C TYR A 309 -2.32 28.64 3.14
N HIS A 310 -1.50 27.60 3.28
CA HIS A 310 -0.18 27.50 2.61
C HIS A 310 -0.27 27.06 1.14
N GLY A 311 -1.48 26.90 0.60
CA GLY A 311 -1.71 26.68 -0.83
C GLY A 311 -0.99 25.44 -1.38
N LYS A 312 -0.05 25.66 -2.31
CA LYS A 312 0.72 24.60 -3.00
C LYS A 312 1.75 23.90 -2.10
N MET A 313 2.06 24.44 -0.92
CA MET A 313 2.93 23.76 0.04
C MET A 313 2.25 22.56 0.70
N LEU A 314 0.91 22.52 0.69
CA LEU A 314 0.14 21.37 1.14
C LEU A 314 -0.55 20.70 -0.05
N ASN A 315 -0.16 19.47 -0.35
CA ASN A 315 -0.82 18.61 -1.32
C ASN A 315 -1.59 17.51 -0.60
N LEU A 316 -2.91 17.50 -0.78
CA LEU A 316 -3.76 16.39 -0.33
C LEU A 316 -3.90 15.45 -1.52
N VAL A 317 -3.41 14.22 -1.38
CA VAL A 317 -3.26 13.25 -2.48
C VAL A 317 -4.05 11.98 -2.22
N THR A 318 -4.12 11.09 -3.20
CA THR A 318 -4.83 9.81 -3.10
C THR A 318 -4.05 8.76 -2.29
N ASN A 319 -4.71 7.67 -1.93
CA ASN A 319 -4.06 6.40 -1.61
C ASN A 319 -4.60 5.30 -2.54
N PRO A 320 -3.79 4.65 -3.39
CA PRO A 320 -2.34 4.79 -3.53
C PRO A 320 -1.88 6.15 -4.05
N TYR A 321 -0.59 6.45 -3.89
CA TYR A 321 0.04 7.67 -4.37
C TYR A 321 1.15 7.36 -5.37
N HIS A 322 1.16 8.03 -6.52
CA HIS A 322 2.24 7.97 -7.51
C HIS A 322 2.64 9.38 -7.93
N PHE A 323 3.93 9.67 -7.85
CA PHE A 323 4.48 10.97 -8.22
C PHE A 323 5.93 10.81 -8.70
N SER A 324 6.51 11.88 -9.24
CA SER A 324 7.93 11.93 -9.57
C SER A 324 8.61 13.19 -9.05
N LEU A 325 9.86 13.04 -8.62
CA LEU A 325 10.75 14.15 -8.26
C LEU A 325 11.97 14.12 -9.18
N GLN A 326 12.15 15.15 -10.02
CA GLN A 326 13.19 15.18 -11.07
C GLN A 326 13.20 13.91 -11.94
N GLY A 327 12.02 13.37 -12.29
CA GLY A 327 11.89 12.11 -13.05
C GLY A 327 12.10 10.83 -12.23
N LEU A 328 12.44 10.92 -10.93
CA LEU A 328 12.48 9.76 -10.04
C LEU A 328 11.04 9.41 -9.63
N HIS A 329 10.46 8.41 -10.26
CA HIS A 329 9.12 7.90 -9.92
C HIS A 329 9.08 7.17 -8.58
N ILE A 330 8.16 7.60 -7.72
CA ILE A 330 7.89 7.08 -6.38
C ILE A 330 6.43 6.67 -6.34
N MET A 331 6.15 5.45 -5.87
CA MET A 331 4.80 4.91 -5.74
C MET A 331 4.64 4.28 -4.36
N GLY A 332 3.45 4.36 -3.78
CA GLY A 332 3.22 3.65 -2.53
C GLY A 332 1.80 3.76 -2.01
N THR A 333 1.57 3.07 -0.90
CA THR A 333 0.26 2.98 -0.24
C THR A 333 0.35 3.37 1.22
N SER A 334 -0.80 3.63 1.83
CA SER A 334 -0.92 3.81 3.28
C SER A 334 -0.77 2.50 4.07
N GLY A 335 -0.42 1.38 3.42
CA GLY A 335 0.04 0.16 4.10
C GLY A 335 -0.98 -0.95 4.35
N SER A 336 -2.28 -0.68 4.26
CA SER A 336 -3.33 -1.68 4.52
C SER A 336 -3.20 -2.92 3.64
N ASN A 337 -2.86 -2.74 2.36
CA ASN A 337 -2.56 -3.81 1.41
C ASN A 337 -1.38 -4.69 1.86
N LEU A 338 -0.29 -4.09 2.38
CA LEU A 338 0.87 -4.87 2.81
C LEU A 338 0.60 -5.61 4.12
N SER A 339 -0.08 -4.96 5.06
CA SER A 339 -0.50 -5.58 6.32
C SER A 339 -1.45 -6.76 6.07
N ASP A 340 -2.37 -6.62 5.10
CA ASP A 340 -3.23 -7.71 4.65
C ASP A 340 -2.42 -8.87 4.03
N LEU A 341 -1.51 -8.58 3.11
CA LEU A 341 -0.63 -9.60 2.52
C LEU A 341 0.19 -10.37 3.58
N LYS A 342 0.65 -9.69 4.64
CA LYS A 342 1.38 -10.33 5.76
C LYS A 342 0.52 -11.34 6.49
N ARG A 343 -0.75 -11.03 6.73
CA ARG A 343 -1.71 -11.97 7.38
C ARG A 343 -1.88 -13.24 6.56
N PHE A 344 -1.78 -13.15 5.24
CA PHE A 344 -1.88 -14.28 4.31
C PHE A 344 -0.53 -14.85 3.85
N SER A 345 0.55 -14.61 4.62
CA SER A 345 1.88 -15.16 4.35
C SER A 345 2.41 -15.94 5.55
N LYS A 346 3.18 -17.00 5.28
CA LYS A 346 3.81 -17.84 6.30
C LYS A 346 5.04 -17.20 6.90
N GLU A 347 5.97 -16.69 6.07
CA GLU A 347 7.29 -16.23 6.53
C GLU A 347 7.76 -14.90 5.93
N ALA A 348 7.09 -14.36 4.91
CA ALA A 348 7.58 -13.23 4.15
C ALA A 348 7.76 -11.95 4.99
N SER A 349 8.89 -11.25 4.74
CA SER A 349 9.14 -9.92 5.27
C SER A 349 8.35 -8.84 4.53
N SER A 350 8.41 -7.60 5.02
CA SER A 350 7.75 -6.47 4.37
C SER A 350 8.33 -6.23 2.98
N THR A 351 9.66 -6.30 2.86
CA THR A 351 10.34 -6.07 1.58
C THR A 351 10.13 -7.22 0.60
N ASP A 352 10.05 -8.48 1.06
CA ASP A 352 9.73 -9.61 0.17
C ASP A 352 8.33 -9.47 -0.45
N LEU A 353 7.35 -9.04 0.33
CA LEU A 353 5.98 -8.82 -0.18
C LEU A 353 5.90 -7.61 -1.12
N LEU A 354 6.67 -6.54 -0.86
CA LEU A 354 6.79 -5.41 -1.80
C LEU A 354 7.47 -5.83 -3.10
N GLU A 355 8.49 -6.69 -3.03
CA GLU A 355 9.14 -7.28 -4.22
C GLU A 355 8.14 -8.08 -5.05
N ARG A 356 7.37 -8.95 -4.38
CA ARG A 356 6.31 -9.73 -5.03
C ARG A 356 5.20 -8.86 -5.61
N THR A 357 4.81 -7.78 -4.93
CA THR A 357 3.86 -6.78 -5.45
C THR A 357 4.30 -6.23 -6.81
N LEU A 358 5.61 -5.99 -6.98
CA LEU A 358 6.17 -5.61 -8.29
C LEU A 358 6.16 -6.77 -9.28
N LEU A 359 6.45 -8.02 -8.87
CA LEU A 359 6.34 -9.17 -9.79
C LEU A 359 4.91 -9.42 -10.27
N TRP A 360 3.93 -9.23 -9.38
CA TRP A 360 2.50 -9.36 -9.67
C TRP A 360 1.99 -8.21 -10.54
N GLN A 361 2.74 -7.11 -10.65
CA GLN A 361 2.35 -5.87 -11.32
C GLN A 361 1.02 -5.31 -10.80
N HIS A 362 0.73 -5.47 -9.50
CA HIS A 362 -0.54 -5.06 -8.90
C HIS A 362 -0.34 -4.59 -7.45
N LEU A 363 -0.76 -3.36 -7.13
CA LEU A 363 -0.49 -2.72 -5.83
C LEU A 363 -1.23 -3.38 -4.65
N ALA A 364 -2.45 -3.87 -4.87
CA ALA A 364 -3.23 -4.55 -3.84
C ALA A 364 -4.08 -5.68 -4.47
N PRO A 365 -3.47 -6.82 -4.83
CA PRO A 365 -4.16 -7.89 -5.56
C PRO A 365 -5.35 -8.47 -4.78
N THR A 366 -5.31 -8.38 -3.46
CA THR A 366 -6.37 -8.84 -2.57
C THR A 366 -7.61 -7.94 -2.54
N VAL A 367 -7.60 -6.81 -3.28
CA VAL A 367 -8.81 -6.04 -3.55
C VAL A 367 -9.62 -6.78 -4.63
N PRO A 368 -10.93 -7.05 -4.42
CA PRO A 368 -11.80 -6.59 -3.33
C PRO A 368 -12.05 -7.64 -2.23
N ASP A 369 -11.35 -8.78 -2.25
CA ASP A 369 -11.67 -9.96 -1.44
C ASP A 369 -11.39 -9.81 0.06
N THR A 370 -10.26 -9.20 0.44
CA THR A 370 -9.89 -9.00 1.85
C THR A 370 -9.57 -7.54 2.17
N VAL A 371 -9.23 -6.74 1.15
CA VAL A 371 -9.17 -5.28 1.25
C VAL A 371 -10.32 -4.69 0.45
N ASP A 372 -11.15 -3.87 1.09
CA ASP A 372 -12.32 -3.29 0.45
C ASP A 372 -11.94 -2.36 -0.73
N GLY A 373 -12.58 -2.59 -1.87
CA GLY A 373 -12.34 -1.85 -3.11
C GLY A 373 -13.58 -1.13 -3.64
N PHE A 374 -13.37 -0.09 -4.43
CA PHE A 374 -14.44 0.50 -5.22
C PHE A 374 -14.83 -0.44 -6.37
N PRO A 375 -16.14 -0.68 -6.63
CA PRO A 375 -16.59 -1.61 -7.67
C PRO A 375 -16.49 -1.00 -9.08
N PHE A 376 -15.27 -0.90 -9.60
CA PHE A 376 -15.03 -0.49 -10.99
C PHE A 376 -15.65 -1.49 -11.97
N MET A 377 -16.10 -0.98 -13.13
CA MET A 377 -16.75 -1.79 -14.15
C MET A 377 -15.79 -2.30 -15.22
N ASP A 378 -14.90 -1.44 -15.71
CA ASP A 378 -14.13 -1.66 -16.93
C ASP A 378 -12.63 -1.36 -16.80
N ARG A 379 -12.18 -0.92 -15.63
CA ARG A 379 -10.78 -0.63 -15.32
C ARG A 379 -10.38 -1.14 -13.94
N ASP A 380 -9.09 -1.40 -13.75
CA ASP A 380 -8.49 -1.66 -12.44
C ASP A 380 -7.30 -0.72 -12.22
N PRO A 381 -7.48 0.40 -11.48
CA PRO A 381 -6.42 1.39 -11.33
C PRO A 381 -5.23 0.92 -10.48
N LEU A 382 -5.36 -0.23 -9.80
CA LEU A 382 -4.33 -0.77 -8.92
C LEU A 382 -3.29 -1.59 -9.66
N VAL A 383 -3.49 -1.87 -10.95
CA VAL A 383 -2.49 -2.49 -11.83
C VAL A 383 -1.34 -1.51 -12.11
N ILE A 384 -0.11 -2.02 -12.07
CA ILE A 384 1.10 -1.28 -12.45
C ILE A 384 1.31 -1.43 -13.96
N GLU A 385 0.72 -0.52 -14.75
CA GLU A 385 0.71 -0.63 -16.22
C GLU A 385 1.87 0.11 -16.88
N GLU A 386 1.94 1.43 -16.68
CA GLU A 386 2.79 2.29 -17.51
C GLU A 386 4.21 2.42 -16.97
N VAL A 387 4.34 2.68 -15.66
CA VAL A 387 5.61 3.05 -15.02
C VAL A 387 5.95 2.11 -13.88
N PHE A 388 7.11 1.48 -13.99
CA PHE A 388 7.73 0.75 -12.89
C PHE A 388 8.44 1.76 -11.97
N PRO A 389 8.16 1.78 -10.66
CA PRO A 389 8.69 2.80 -9.77
C PRO A 389 10.19 2.62 -9.48
N HIS A 390 10.89 3.68 -9.08
CA HIS A 390 12.24 3.59 -8.50
C HIS A 390 12.19 3.40 -6.98
N ILE A 391 11.10 3.83 -6.35
CA ILE A 391 10.81 3.60 -4.93
C ILE A 391 9.37 3.10 -4.83
N LEU A 392 9.19 1.90 -4.26
CA LEU A 392 7.89 1.39 -3.86
C LEU A 392 7.83 1.39 -2.33
N PHE A 393 6.88 2.11 -1.74
CA PHE A 393 6.70 2.14 -0.29
C PHE A 393 5.34 1.62 0.18
N ALA A 394 5.29 1.12 1.40
CA ALA A 394 4.08 0.86 2.15
C ALA A 394 4.23 1.38 3.57
N ALA A 395 3.24 2.15 4.02
CA ALA A 395 3.27 2.84 5.30
C ALA A 395 2.67 2.03 6.45
N ASN A 396 2.64 2.61 7.66
CA ASN A 396 1.96 2.05 8.84
C ASN A 396 2.39 0.64 9.23
N GLN A 397 3.64 0.29 8.95
CA GLN A 397 4.22 -1.01 9.29
C GLN A 397 4.73 -1.01 10.75
N ASN A 398 4.99 -2.19 11.31
CA ASN A 398 5.47 -2.29 12.69
C ASN A 398 6.90 -1.76 12.85
N PHE A 399 7.75 -1.92 11.83
CA PHE A 399 9.15 -1.52 11.85
C PHE A 399 9.58 -0.95 10.49
N ALA A 400 10.63 -0.12 10.49
CA ALA A 400 11.29 0.30 9.27
C ALA A 400 12.04 -0.89 8.67
N GLU A 401 11.86 -1.10 7.36
CA GLU A 401 12.56 -2.14 6.61
C GLU A 401 12.83 -1.60 5.21
N SER A 402 14.02 -1.85 4.67
CA SER A 402 14.34 -1.39 3.32
C SER A 402 15.26 -2.37 2.60
N ALA A 403 15.04 -2.52 1.30
CA ALA A 403 15.87 -3.32 0.43
C ALA A 403 15.89 -2.73 -0.98
N VAL A 404 17.06 -2.67 -1.59
CA VAL A 404 17.17 -2.35 -3.02
C VAL A 404 17.21 -3.67 -3.78
N ARG A 405 16.26 -3.86 -4.70
CA ARG A 405 16.15 -5.06 -5.54
C ARG A 405 16.37 -4.71 -7.02
N GLU A 406 16.99 -5.64 -7.72
CA GLU A 406 17.14 -5.59 -9.17
C GLU A 406 16.15 -6.56 -9.80
N PHE A 407 15.55 -6.13 -10.91
CA PHE A 407 14.61 -6.91 -11.70
C PHE A 407 15.12 -7.03 -13.14
N GLU A 408 14.45 -7.90 -13.91
CA GLU A 408 14.75 -8.09 -15.32
C GLU A 408 14.84 -6.76 -16.08
N GLY A 409 15.71 -6.69 -17.09
CA GLY A 409 15.93 -5.48 -17.88
C GLY A 409 16.73 -4.38 -17.16
N GLY A 410 17.47 -4.73 -16.09
CA GLY A 410 18.32 -3.78 -15.36
C GLY A 410 17.55 -2.80 -14.48
N ARG A 411 16.28 -3.11 -14.18
CA ARG A 411 15.43 -2.26 -13.34
C ARG A 411 15.93 -2.33 -11.90
N ARG A 412 15.98 -1.20 -11.20
CA ARG A 412 16.45 -1.13 -9.80
C ARG A 412 15.45 -0.34 -8.96
N THR A 413 14.95 -0.94 -7.89
CA THR A 413 13.90 -0.32 -7.06
C THR A 413 14.24 -0.43 -5.58
N LEU A 414 14.07 0.66 -4.84
CA LEU A 414 14.04 0.66 -3.39
C LEU A 414 12.65 0.24 -2.90
N LEU A 415 12.59 -0.84 -2.13
CA LEU A 415 11.41 -1.31 -1.43
C LEU A 415 11.47 -0.76 -0.01
N LEU A 416 10.42 -0.05 0.40
CA LEU A 416 10.43 0.67 1.67
C LEU A 416 9.18 0.38 2.52
N SER A 417 9.40 -0.23 3.68
CA SER A 417 8.43 -0.35 4.76
C SER A 417 8.61 0.83 5.70
N ILE A 418 7.62 1.72 5.77
CA ILE A 418 7.65 2.90 6.66
C ILE A 418 6.91 2.52 7.95
N PRO A 419 7.54 2.69 9.12
CA PRO A 419 6.89 2.35 10.38
C PRO A 419 5.80 3.35 10.76
N SER A 420 4.87 2.88 11.58
CA SER A 420 3.90 3.72 12.26
C SER A 420 4.59 4.56 13.35
N PHE A 421 4.52 5.88 13.23
CA PHE A 421 5.17 6.82 14.14
C PHE A 421 4.67 6.65 15.58
N VAL A 422 3.39 6.34 15.80
CA VAL A 422 2.88 6.09 17.16
C VAL A 422 3.57 4.90 17.83
N LYS A 423 3.97 3.87 17.05
CA LYS A 423 4.64 2.66 17.53
C LYS A 423 6.14 2.87 17.74
N THR A 424 6.84 3.47 16.78
CA THR A 424 8.32 3.53 16.79
C THR A 424 8.88 4.90 17.15
N LYS A 425 8.05 5.96 17.12
CA LYS A 425 8.49 7.37 17.16
C LYS A 425 9.54 7.69 16.10
N SER A 426 9.50 7.03 14.95
CA SER A 426 10.53 7.16 13.91
C SER A 426 9.95 7.61 12.58
N ALA A 427 10.78 8.29 11.80
CA ALA A 427 10.49 8.68 10.42
C ALA A 427 11.65 8.26 9.51
N VAL A 428 11.36 8.07 8.24
CA VAL A 428 12.34 7.54 7.28
C VAL A 428 12.72 8.59 6.26
N LEU A 429 14.02 8.79 6.03
CA LEU A 429 14.54 9.62 4.96
C LEU A 429 15.16 8.76 3.88
N VAL A 430 14.92 9.14 2.62
CA VAL A 430 15.54 8.50 1.46
C VAL A 430 16.37 9.52 0.70
N ASN A 431 17.64 9.22 0.49
CA ASN A 431 18.50 9.99 -0.41
C ASN A 431 18.12 9.67 -1.86
N LEU A 432 17.60 10.67 -2.57
CA LEU A 432 17.13 10.53 -3.96
C LEU A 432 18.26 10.26 -4.96
N ARG A 433 19.52 10.50 -4.59
CA ARG A 433 20.69 10.25 -5.44
C ARG A 433 21.21 8.82 -5.31
N THR A 434 21.22 8.27 -4.09
CA THR A 434 21.85 6.97 -3.78
C THR A 434 20.86 5.85 -3.47
N LEU A 435 19.61 6.20 -3.16
CA LEU A 435 18.58 5.34 -2.54
C LEU A 435 18.95 4.86 -1.13
N GLU A 436 19.91 5.51 -0.46
CA GLU A 436 20.23 5.24 0.94
C GLU A 436 19.07 5.66 1.84
N VAL A 437 18.75 4.80 2.80
CA VAL A 437 17.65 4.99 3.76
C VAL A 437 18.22 5.29 5.13
N ILE A 438 17.71 6.34 5.77
CA ILE A 438 18.08 6.77 7.12
C ILE A 438 16.81 6.78 7.97
N GLU A 439 16.80 6.00 9.04
CA GLU A 439 15.74 6.07 10.05
C GLU A 439 16.13 7.09 11.14
N GLN A 440 15.27 8.08 11.35
CA GLN A 440 15.43 9.09 12.37
C GLN A 440 14.43 8.83 13.50
N ASN A 441 14.93 8.57 14.70
CA ASN A 441 14.14 8.34 15.91
C ASN A 441 13.92 9.64 16.68
N PHE A 442 12.74 9.77 17.30
CA PHE A 442 12.30 10.90 18.11
C PHE A 442 11.86 10.47 19.52
N THR A 443 12.41 9.36 20.00
CA THR A 443 12.23 8.91 21.39
C THR A 443 12.94 9.84 22.36
N PHE A 444 12.42 9.88 23.58
CA PHE A 444 13.00 10.62 24.69
C PHE A 444 13.52 9.61 25.72
N ASP A 445 14.79 9.73 26.13
CA ASP A 445 15.37 8.88 27.16
C ASP A 445 15.18 9.56 28.52
N GLU A 446 14.36 8.97 29.41
CA GLU A 446 14.15 9.51 30.77
C GLU A 446 15.43 9.46 31.61
N GLU A 447 16.35 8.53 31.32
CA GLU A 447 17.62 8.35 32.05
C GLU A 447 18.62 9.50 31.83
N LEU A 448 18.43 10.35 30.81
CA LEU A 448 19.34 11.47 30.52
C LEU A 448 19.09 12.70 31.43
N ILE A 449 18.04 12.69 32.26
CA ILE A 449 17.66 13.81 33.15
C ILE A 449 17.77 13.46 34.65
N SER A 450 18.00 12.19 35.01
CA SER A 450 18.38 11.80 36.38
C SER A 450 19.88 11.94 36.63
#